data_AF-Q8TY14-F1
#
_entry.id   AF-Q8TY14-F1
#
_cell.length_a   1.000
_cell.length_b   1.000
_cell.length_c   1.000
_cell.angle_alpha   90.00
_cell.angle_beta   90.00
_cell.angle_gamma   90.00
#
_symmetry.space_group_name_H-M   'P 1'
#
loop_
_entity.id
_entity.type
_entity.pdbx_description
1 polymer ?
#
loop_
_entity_poly.entity_id
_entity_poly.type
_entity_poly.pdbx_seq_one_letter_code
_entity_poly.pdbx_strand_id
1 'polypeptide(L)'
;MGLGVALDIKEGKVVVRRSPDVREYIPISRRYDLPDDPHELATLLVERYDLDFVYVADLDAILRGEPADTSDALESLEKPVFVDVGACEPDLPSHAHRVIPTECYDDKSEYIEDLEEDESAVAGLDLNGSEILGPWDGVGDFLDTVVEVVYRRDPGVLVIDVGAVGSKEGPPYEAATSVGMYSTALIGGGVGHPEHVKLALGTPGVSGVILGTILFEGVDPMKLEQARREGKRLRVHHMGLEEEYLNLIKEGKKTVEGRVKDDKRARIKPGDKILFNRRLLVKVIDVREYDSFEEMLREEGLENVLPNVDSIEEGVEIYRRFYSSGKEKMFGVLAIEIEPIMDLWEGICD
;
A
#
# COMPACT_ATOMS: atom_id res chain seq x y z
N MET A 1 10.40 3.15 -5.88
CA MET A 1 11.42 3.22 -4.82
C MET A 1 11.60 1.84 -4.16
N GLY A 2 11.69 1.76 -2.82
CA GLY A 2 11.67 0.51 -2.07
C GLY A 2 11.43 0.74 -0.58
N LEU A 3 12.47 0.72 0.25
CA LEU A 3 12.31 0.92 1.70
C LEU A 3 12.74 2.33 2.10
N GLY A 4 12.00 2.97 3.00
CA GLY A 4 12.40 4.24 3.60
C GLY A 4 12.23 4.25 5.11
N VAL A 5 12.95 5.14 5.79
CA VAL A 5 12.83 5.35 7.24
C VAL A 5 11.99 6.60 7.52
N ALA A 6 11.08 6.53 8.49
CA ALA A 6 10.41 7.68 9.07
C ALA A 6 11.18 8.24 10.26
N LEU A 7 11.38 9.55 10.30
CA LEU A 7 11.98 10.28 11.41
C LEU A 7 11.04 11.40 11.84
N ASP A 8 10.44 11.26 13.03
CA ASP A 8 9.72 12.36 13.65
C ASP A 8 10.74 13.27 14.35
N ILE A 9 10.81 14.54 13.96
CA ILE A 9 11.74 15.52 14.53
C ILE A 9 10.98 16.50 15.40
N LYS A 10 11.53 16.77 16.59
CA LYS A 10 11.05 17.82 17.49
C LYS A 10 12.19 18.39 18.31
N GLU A 11 12.28 19.70 18.37
CA GLU A 11 13.31 20.46 19.08
C GLU A 11 14.73 20.01 18.66
N GLY A 12 14.90 19.80 17.35
CA GLY A 12 16.16 19.38 16.70
C GLY A 12 16.55 17.92 16.95
N LYS A 13 15.66 17.09 17.51
CA LYS A 13 15.94 15.69 17.86
C LYS A 13 14.93 14.74 17.25
N VAL A 14 15.37 13.52 16.95
CA VAL A 14 14.47 12.43 16.60
C VAL A 14 13.72 11.98 17.85
N VAL A 15 12.40 11.96 17.73
CA VAL A 15 11.46 11.58 18.78
C VAL A 15 10.60 10.41 18.35
N VAL A 16 9.97 9.76 19.33
CA VAL A 16 8.97 8.71 19.12
C VAL A 16 7.84 8.88 20.12
N ARG A 17 6.65 8.37 19.79
CA ARG A 17 5.54 8.31 20.76
C ARG A 17 5.96 7.51 22.00
N ARG A 18 5.65 8.03 23.19
CA ARG A 18 5.90 7.35 24.47
C ARG A 18 5.22 5.98 24.51
N SER A 19 3.99 5.90 24.00
CA SER A 19 3.24 4.67 23.76
C SER A 19 2.29 4.89 22.58
N PRO A 20 1.78 3.83 21.93
CA PRO A 20 0.85 3.96 20.81
C PRO A 20 -0.37 4.84 21.15
N ASP A 21 -0.90 4.70 22.36
CA ASP A 21 -2.12 5.40 22.81
C ASP A 21 -1.89 6.82 23.36
N VAL A 22 -0.63 7.27 23.47
CA VAL A 22 -0.29 8.56 24.09
C VAL A 22 0.41 9.44 23.07
N ARG A 23 -0.25 10.55 22.69
CA ARG A 23 0.32 11.61 21.83
C ARG A 23 1.34 12.49 22.57
N GLU A 24 2.27 11.86 23.27
CA GLU A 24 3.42 12.50 23.90
C GLU A 24 4.69 11.94 23.28
N TYR A 25 5.53 12.84 22.78
CA TYR A 25 6.78 12.48 22.11
C TYR A 25 7.96 12.60 23.08
N ILE A 26 8.86 11.61 23.04
CA ILE A 26 10.10 11.58 23.80
C ILE A 26 11.28 11.33 22.85
N PRO A 27 12.50 11.79 23.16
CA PRO A 27 13.68 11.46 22.37
C PRO A 27 13.82 9.96 22.18
N ILE A 28 14.14 9.52 20.96
CA ILE A 28 14.22 8.10 20.59
C ILE A 28 15.22 7.33 21.47
N SER A 29 16.30 7.99 21.85
CA SER A 29 17.37 7.51 22.75
C SER A 29 16.88 7.11 24.15
N ARG A 30 15.70 7.57 24.58
CA ARG A 30 15.09 7.17 25.86
C ARG A 30 14.38 5.82 25.79
N ARG A 31 14.10 5.31 24.59
CA ARG A 31 13.34 4.07 24.36
C ARG A 31 14.16 3.01 23.65
N TYR A 32 15.05 3.42 22.75
CA TYR A 32 15.91 2.55 21.96
C TYR A 32 17.36 2.96 22.13
N ASP A 33 18.29 2.00 21.99
CA ASP A 33 19.73 2.25 21.99
C ASP A 33 20.16 2.80 20.61
N LEU A 34 19.69 4.02 20.31
CA LEU A 34 19.85 4.71 19.04
C LEU A 34 20.15 6.21 19.29
N PRO A 35 20.94 6.86 18.42
CA PRO A 35 21.16 8.30 18.51
C PRO A 35 19.86 9.06 18.27
N ASP A 36 19.72 10.22 18.93
CA ASP A 36 18.60 11.15 18.71
C ASP A 36 18.94 12.32 17.78
N ASP A 37 20.17 12.35 17.23
CA ASP A 37 20.54 13.24 16.14
C ASP A 37 19.95 12.73 14.81
N PRO A 38 19.23 13.57 14.04
CA PRO A 38 18.59 13.14 12.79
C PRO A 38 19.55 12.62 11.73
N HIS A 39 20.70 13.29 11.51
CA HIS A 39 21.66 12.87 10.50
C HIS A 39 22.35 11.56 10.90
N GLU A 40 22.80 11.46 12.16
CA GLU A 40 23.45 10.26 12.67
C GLU A 40 22.53 9.04 12.58
N LEU A 41 21.26 9.19 12.99
CA LEU A 41 20.29 8.10 12.95
C LEU A 41 19.92 7.71 11.51
N ALA A 42 19.65 8.69 10.64
CA ALA A 42 19.35 8.44 9.24
C ALA A 42 20.47 7.65 8.56
N THR A 43 21.72 8.11 8.71
CA THR A 43 22.91 7.44 8.13
C THR A 43 23.01 6.00 8.61
N LEU A 44 22.91 5.79 9.93
CA LEU A 44 23.00 4.46 10.54
C LEU A 44 21.94 3.50 9.99
N LEU A 45 20.69 3.95 9.85
CA LEU A 45 19.60 3.11 9.39
C LEU A 45 19.63 2.88 7.88
N VAL A 46 19.96 3.91 7.09
CA VAL A 46 20.10 3.81 5.64
C VAL A 46 21.17 2.78 5.27
N GLU A 47 22.34 2.83 5.90
CA GLU A 47 23.41 1.87 5.65
C GLU A 47 23.07 0.46 6.14
N ARG A 48 22.51 0.34 7.36
CA ARG A 48 22.21 -0.96 7.97
C ARG A 48 21.17 -1.75 7.18
N TYR A 49 20.18 -1.07 6.60
CA TYR A 49 19.02 -1.69 5.97
C TYR A 49 18.96 -1.50 4.45
N ASP A 50 19.97 -0.90 3.83
CA ASP A 50 19.99 -0.54 2.39
C ASP A 50 18.73 0.24 1.99
N LEU A 51 18.43 1.32 2.73
CA LEU A 51 17.24 2.11 2.50
C LEU A 51 17.38 3.00 1.25
N ASP A 52 16.27 3.16 0.55
CA ASP A 52 16.15 3.87 -0.71
C ASP A 52 15.83 5.37 -0.51
N PHE A 53 15.21 5.75 0.62
CA PHE A 53 14.78 7.12 0.90
C PHE A 53 14.57 7.39 2.40
N VAL A 54 14.36 8.66 2.75
CA VAL A 54 14.07 9.12 4.11
C VAL A 54 12.77 9.93 4.09
N TYR A 55 11.89 9.71 5.07
CA TYR A 55 10.73 10.54 5.35
C TYR A 55 10.96 11.24 6.70
N VAL A 56 10.73 12.54 6.74
CA VAL A 56 10.90 13.39 7.92
C VAL A 56 9.59 14.09 8.22
N ALA A 57 9.08 13.93 9.43
CA ALA A 57 7.96 14.70 9.95
C ALA A 57 8.49 15.74 10.95
N ASP A 58 8.46 17.01 10.58
CA ASP A 58 8.83 18.11 11.46
C ASP A 58 7.65 18.46 12.37
N LEU A 59 7.66 17.93 13.59
CA LEU A 59 6.59 18.14 14.55
C LEU A 59 6.56 19.57 15.09
N ASP A 60 7.62 20.37 14.96
CA ASP A 60 7.56 21.78 15.34
C ASP A 60 6.80 22.58 14.28
N ALA A 61 7.06 22.32 12.99
CA ALA A 61 6.25 22.87 11.90
C ALA A 61 4.78 22.45 12.03
N ILE A 62 4.53 21.14 12.14
CA ILE A 62 3.17 20.56 12.15
C ILE A 62 2.37 21.02 13.37
N LEU A 63 2.97 21.06 14.57
CA LEU A 63 2.23 21.34 15.81
C LEU A 63 2.26 22.81 16.23
N ARG A 64 3.24 23.59 15.78
CA ARG A 64 3.47 24.98 16.23
C ARG A 64 3.50 25.99 15.09
N GLY A 65 3.56 25.56 13.83
CA GLY A 65 3.74 26.44 12.67
C GLY A 65 5.14 27.05 12.58
N GLU A 66 6.12 26.46 13.28
CA GLU A 66 7.50 26.95 13.35
C GLU A 66 8.45 25.82 12.95
N PRO A 67 8.86 25.71 11.68
CA PRO A 67 9.76 24.65 11.24
C PRO A 67 11.08 24.66 12.00
N ALA A 68 11.55 23.47 12.37
CA ALA A 68 12.88 23.28 12.92
C ALA A 68 13.93 23.48 11.82
N ASP A 69 15.09 24.02 12.20
CA ASP A 69 16.23 24.09 11.30
C ASP A 69 16.83 22.68 11.12
N THR A 70 16.34 21.99 10.10
CA THR A 70 16.78 20.64 9.72
C THR A 70 17.62 20.65 8.45
N SER A 71 17.87 21.83 7.86
CA SER A 71 18.55 22.02 6.58
C SER A 71 19.89 21.27 6.50
N ASP A 72 20.78 21.50 7.46
CA ASP A 72 22.09 20.83 7.56
C ASP A 72 21.95 19.29 7.65
N ALA A 73 20.96 18.80 8.40
CA ALA A 73 20.73 17.36 8.55
C ALA A 73 20.23 16.74 7.23
N LEU A 74 19.36 17.44 6.51
CA LEU A 74 18.81 16.99 5.23
C LEU A 74 19.81 17.07 4.08
N GLU A 75 20.65 18.12 4.04
CA GLU A 75 21.68 18.32 3.01
C GLU A 75 22.70 17.19 2.95
N SER A 76 23.02 16.62 4.10
CA SER A 76 24.02 15.55 4.23
C SER A 76 23.55 14.18 3.71
N LEU A 77 22.25 13.99 3.47
CA LEU A 77 21.67 12.72 3.07
C LEU A 77 21.72 12.54 1.55
N GLU A 78 22.41 11.49 1.08
CA GLU A 78 22.52 11.18 -0.35
C GLU A 78 21.23 10.61 -0.97
N LYS A 79 20.25 10.24 -0.14
CA LYS A 79 18.99 9.62 -0.58
C LYS A 79 17.90 10.68 -0.76
N PRO A 80 16.91 10.45 -1.63
CA PRO A 80 15.72 11.30 -1.68
C PRO A 80 15.09 11.44 -0.29
N VAL A 81 14.69 12.66 0.03
CA VAL A 81 14.04 12.98 1.31
C VAL A 81 12.63 13.51 1.03
N PHE A 82 11.65 13.03 1.78
CA PHE A 82 10.29 13.57 1.79
C PHE A 82 10.06 14.24 3.14
N VAL A 83 9.75 15.53 3.13
CA VAL A 83 9.70 16.35 4.33
C VAL A 83 8.30 16.90 4.52
N ASP A 84 7.67 16.48 5.61
CA ASP A 84 6.39 16.97 6.07
C ASP A 84 6.61 18.08 7.09
N VAL A 85 6.21 19.29 6.70
CA VAL A 85 6.26 20.51 7.52
C VAL A 85 4.87 21.11 7.71
N GLY A 86 3.82 20.32 7.49
CA GLY A 86 2.44 20.81 7.47
C GLY A 86 2.21 21.88 6.39
N ALA A 87 1.39 22.89 6.72
CA ALA A 87 1.08 24.02 5.84
C ALA A 87 2.23 25.05 5.70
N CYS A 88 3.41 24.81 6.28
CA CYS A 88 4.55 25.70 6.12
C CYS A 88 5.23 25.49 4.76
N GLU A 89 5.81 26.57 4.21
CA GLU A 89 6.69 26.51 3.05
C GLU A 89 8.15 26.43 3.54
N PRO A 90 8.85 25.29 3.34
CA PRO A 90 10.21 25.09 3.80
C PRO A 90 11.25 25.50 2.74
N ASP A 91 12.43 25.96 3.18
CA ASP A 91 13.61 26.04 2.32
C ASP A 91 14.29 24.67 2.31
N LEU A 92 14.08 23.90 1.23
CA LEU A 92 14.53 22.51 1.12
C LEU A 92 15.69 22.36 0.12
N PRO A 93 16.64 21.44 0.40
CA PRO A 93 17.66 21.12 -0.58
C PRO A 93 17.05 20.44 -1.81
N SER A 94 17.74 20.51 -2.96
CA SER A 94 17.20 20.07 -4.26
C SER A 94 16.80 18.59 -4.38
N HIS A 95 17.27 17.73 -3.46
CA HIS A 95 16.91 16.30 -3.39
C HIS A 95 15.83 15.99 -2.35
N ALA A 96 15.31 17.02 -1.68
CA ALA A 96 14.21 16.94 -0.74
C ALA A 96 12.92 17.45 -1.41
N HIS A 97 11.82 16.78 -1.10
CA HIS A 97 10.50 17.05 -1.62
C HIS A 97 9.57 17.38 -0.47
N ARG A 98 8.82 18.48 -0.57
CA ARG A 98 7.78 18.82 0.39
C ARG A 98 6.65 17.78 0.31
N VAL A 99 6.18 17.32 1.46
CA VAL A 99 4.92 16.59 1.59
C VAL A 99 3.87 17.61 2.01
N ILE A 100 2.76 17.65 1.29
CA ILE A 100 1.63 18.56 1.56
C ILE A 100 0.49 17.73 2.13
N PRO A 101 0.31 17.70 3.46
CA PRO A 101 -0.56 16.73 4.10
C PRO A 101 -2.00 17.26 4.24
N THR A 102 -3.00 16.39 4.08
CA THR A 102 -4.42 16.78 3.93
C THR A 102 -5.02 17.46 5.16
N GLU A 103 -4.51 17.19 6.35
CA GLU A 103 -5.03 17.62 7.65
C GLU A 103 -4.64 19.04 8.05
N CYS A 104 -3.73 19.65 7.28
CA CYS A 104 -3.26 21.01 7.50
C CYS A 104 -4.15 22.08 6.84
N TYR A 105 -5.21 21.68 6.13
CA TYR A 105 -6.07 22.57 5.34
C TYR A 105 -7.53 22.41 5.76
N ASP A 106 -8.27 23.52 5.90
CA ASP A 106 -9.71 23.53 6.14
C ASP A 106 -10.52 23.58 4.82
N ASP A 107 -9.90 24.03 3.72
CA ASP A 107 -10.48 24.15 2.39
C ASP A 107 -9.64 23.38 1.35
N LYS A 108 -10.30 22.57 0.50
CA LYS A 108 -9.62 21.80 -0.55
C LYS A 108 -8.91 22.68 -1.57
N SER A 109 -9.41 23.88 -1.81
CA SER A 109 -8.84 24.81 -2.79
C SER A 109 -7.46 25.28 -2.38
N GLU A 110 -7.26 25.57 -1.08
CA GLU A 110 -5.95 25.95 -0.53
C GLU A 110 -4.95 24.79 -0.65
N TYR A 111 -5.38 23.55 -0.40
CA TYR A 111 -4.56 22.36 -0.62
C TYR A 111 -4.12 22.21 -2.08
N ILE A 112 -5.04 22.43 -3.02
CA ILE A 112 -4.76 22.31 -4.46
C ILE A 112 -3.80 23.42 -4.90
N GLU A 113 -4.02 24.66 -4.45
CA GLU A 113 -3.15 25.80 -4.75
C GLU A 113 -1.71 25.51 -4.31
N ASP A 114 -1.49 25.11 -3.05
CA ASP A 114 -0.17 24.74 -2.53
C ASP A 114 0.47 23.59 -3.33
N LEU A 115 -0.33 22.58 -3.69
CA LEU A 115 0.15 21.44 -4.47
C LEU A 115 0.52 21.84 -5.90
N GLU A 116 -0.21 22.75 -6.54
CA GLU A 116 0.07 23.23 -7.89
C GLU A 116 1.26 24.20 -7.95
N GLU A 117 1.49 24.98 -6.90
CA GLU A 117 2.63 25.91 -6.81
C GLU A 117 3.98 25.18 -6.70
N ASP A 118 4.04 24.05 -6.00
CA ASP A 118 5.22 23.18 -5.92
C ASP A 118 5.09 21.95 -6.82
N GLU A 119 5.65 22.04 -8.03
CA GLU A 119 5.68 20.93 -9.01
C GLU A 119 6.42 19.67 -8.50
N SER A 120 7.28 19.83 -7.49
CA SER A 120 8.09 18.75 -6.92
C SER A 120 7.47 18.11 -5.67
N ALA A 121 6.41 18.72 -5.12
CA ALA A 121 5.77 18.26 -3.92
C ALA A 121 5.04 16.92 -4.10
N VAL A 122 4.92 16.19 -3.01
CA VAL A 122 4.13 14.96 -2.91
C VAL A 122 2.85 15.25 -2.15
N ALA A 123 1.71 14.84 -2.70
CA ALA A 123 0.44 14.95 -2.00
C ALA A 123 0.41 13.97 -0.81
N GLY A 124 0.35 14.47 0.42
CA GLY A 124 0.21 13.66 1.63
C GLY A 124 -1.27 13.37 1.90
N LEU A 125 -1.64 12.09 1.93
CA LEU A 125 -2.96 11.58 2.26
C LEU A 125 -2.91 10.95 3.65
N ASP A 126 -3.34 11.71 4.64
CA ASP A 126 -3.26 11.35 6.06
C ASP A 126 -4.56 10.70 6.52
N LEU A 127 -4.43 9.52 7.10
CA LEU A 127 -5.55 8.68 7.54
C LEU A 127 -5.50 8.44 9.05
N ASN A 128 -6.68 8.18 9.60
CA ASN A 128 -6.85 7.55 10.90
C ASN A 128 -7.84 6.40 10.73
N GLY A 129 -7.33 5.20 10.47
CA GLY A 129 -8.13 4.08 9.99
C GLY A 129 -8.65 4.35 8.57
N SER A 130 -9.98 4.37 8.42
CA SER A 130 -10.65 4.61 7.11
C SER A 130 -10.96 6.08 6.83
N GLU A 131 -10.84 6.97 7.82
CA GLU A 131 -11.13 8.39 7.67
C GLU A 131 -9.89 9.16 7.21
N ILE A 132 -10.08 10.08 6.26
CA ILE A 132 -9.07 11.08 5.90
C ILE A 132 -9.11 12.21 6.93
N LEU A 133 -7.93 12.61 7.40
CA LEU A 133 -7.78 13.80 8.22
C LEU A 133 -7.80 15.03 7.31
N GLY A 134 -8.79 15.90 7.50
CA GLY A 134 -9.03 17.08 6.66
C GLY A 134 -10.43 17.08 6.02
N PRO A 135 -10.70 18.02 5.10
CA PRO A 135 -12.04 18.27 4.56
C PRO A 135 -12.37 17.33 3.38
N TRP A 136 -12.10 16.03 3.49
CA TRP A 136 -12.20 15.08 2.38
C TRP A 136 -13.23 13.97 2.63
N ASP A 137 -14.10 13.72 1.65
CA ASP A 137 -15.14 12.70 1.70
C ASP A 137 -14.60 11.35 1.17
N GLY A 138 -13.49 10.91 1.77
CA GLY A 138 -12.82 9.65 1.44
C GLY A 138 -11.89 9.72 0.21
N VAL A 139 -11.21 8.59 -0.07
CA VAL A 139 -10.11 8.54 -1.04
C VAL A 139 -10.56 8.84 -2.48
N GLY A 140 -11.81 8.51 -2.82
CA GLY A 140 -12.37 8.81 -4.13
C GLY A 140 -12.48 10.32 -4.40
N ASP A 141 -13.03 11.06 -3.43
CA ASP A 141 -13.15 12.53 -3.49
C ASP A 141 -11.77 13.22 -3.55
N PHE A 142 -10.81 12.73 -2.75
CA PHE A 142 -9.43 13.17 -2.84
C PHE A 142 -8.85 12.97 -4.25
N LEU A 143 -8.94 11.76 -4.80
CA LEU A 143 -8.40 11.45 -6.12
C LEU A 143 -9.10 12.22 -7.25
N ASP A 144 -10.42 12.33 -7.23
CA ASP A 144 -11.18 13.10 -8.23
C ASP A 144 -10.72 14.57 -8.27
N THR A 145 -10.23 15.07 -7.14
CA THR A 145 -9.72 16.43 -7.00
C THR A 145 -8.28 16.57 -7.50
N VAL A 146 -7.38 15.66 -7.11
CA VAL A 146 -5.92 15.88 -7.29
C VAL A 146 -5.30 15.05 -8.42
N VAL A 147 -6.03 14.10 -9.02
CA VAL A 147 -5.47 13.12 -9.96
C VAL A 147 -4.73 13.76 -11.12
N GLU A 148 -5.24 14.85 -11.70
CA GLU A 148 -4.62 15.57 -12.83
C GLU A 148 -3.25 16.18 -12.47
N VAL A 149 -3.03 16.47 -11.17
CA VAL A 149 -1.76 16.98 -10.65
C VAL A 149 -0.82 15.82 -10.33
N VAL A 150 -1.28 14.83 -9.57
CA VAL A 150 -0.42 13.79 -9.00
C VAL A 150 -0.04 12.67 -9.99
N TYR A 151 -0.78 12.47 -11.08
CA TYR A 151 -0.48 11.37 -12.02
C TYR A 151 0.84 11.55 -12.78
N ARG A 152 1.36 12.78 -12.86
CA ARG A 152 2.62 13.11 -13.54
C ARG A 152 3.84 13.06 -12.61
N ARG A 153 3.62 12.87 -11.31
CA ARG A 153 4.65 12.93 -10.25
C ARG A 153 5.09 11.52 -9.84
N ASP A 154 6.33 11.39 -9.36
CA ASP A 154 6.89 10.12 -8.90
C ASP A 154 7.78 10.31 -7.64
N PRO A 155 7.29 9.92 -6.44
CA PRO A 155 5.92 9.49 -6.15
C PRO A 155 4.96 10.68 -6.30
N GLY A 156 3.69 10.41 -6.62
CA GLY A 156 2.67 11.46 -6.65
C GLY A 156 1.92 11.62 -5.33
N VAL A 157 1.78 10.54 -4.57
CA VAL A 157 1.03 10.55 -3.31
C VAL A 157 1.77 9.76 -2.23
N LEU A 158 1.79 10.27 -1.01
CA LEU A 158 2.21 9.57 0.20
C LEU A 158 0.95 9.23 0.99
N VAL A 159 0.68 7.95 1.23
CA VAL A 159 -0.49 7.49 2.00
C VAL A 159 -0.04 6.99 3.36
N ILE A 160 -0.47 7.63 4.44
CA ILE A 160 -0.05 7.25 5.79
C ILE A 160 -1.25 7.14 6.72
N ASP A 161 -1.34 6.04 7.46
CA ASP A 161 -2.25 5.96 8.61
C ASP A 161 -1.51 6.39 9.88
N VAL A 162 -1.75 7.64 10.28
CA VAL A 162 -1.17 8.27 11.46
C VAL A 162 -1.72 7.66 12.75
N GLY A 163 -2.94 7.12 12.70
CA GLY A 163 -3.57 6.37 13.79
C GLY A 163 -2.86 5.05 14.06
N ALA A 164 -2.48 4.32 13.00
CA ALA A 164 -1.81 3.03 13.09
C ALA A 164 -0.32 3.11 13.49
N VAL A 165 0.28 4.30 13.62
CA VAL A 165 1.71 4.43 13.97
C VAL A 165 2.01 3.76 15.32
N GLY A 166 2.79 2.68 15.25
CA GLY A 166 3.19 1.88 16.41
C GLY A 166 2.23 0.73 16.76
N SER A 167 1.09 0.57 16.08
CA SER A 167 0.12 -0.51 16.33
C SER A 167 0.62 -1.87 15.84
N LYS A 168 1.46 -1.88 14.80
CA LYS A 168 1.95 -3.08 14.09
C LYS A 168 0.86 -3.85 13.34
N GLU A 169 -0.26 -3.23 13.03
CA GLU A 169 -1.38 -3.86 12.32
C GLU A 169 -1.23 -3.83 10.79
N GLY A 170 -0.37 -2.95 10.28
CA GLY A 170 -0.11 -2.77 8.85
C GLY A 170 -0.48 -1.38 8.35
N PRO A 171 0.03 -1.01 7.18
CA PRO A 171 -0.31 0.25 6.52
C PRO A 171 -1.66 0.18 5.78
N PRO A 172 -2.22 1.32 5.34
CA PRO A 172 -3.55 1.41 4.72
C PRO A 172 -3.56 0.90 3.27
N TYR A 173 -3.52 -0.42 3.07
CA TYR A 173 -3.39 -1.05 1.75
C TYR A 173 -4.51 -0.69 0.77
N GLU A 174 -5.75 -0.51 1.23
CA GLU A 174 -6.90 -0.20 0.37
C GLU A 174 -6.81 1.22 -0.21
N ALA A 175 -6.52 2.20 0.63
CA ALA A 175 -6.29 3.58 0.20
C ALA A 175 -5.10 3.64 -0.77
N ALA A 176 -3.98 2.99 -0.44
CA ALA A 176 -2.80 2.92 -1.29
C ALA A 176 -3.07 2.20 -2.63
N THR A 177 -3.91 1.16 -2.64
CA THR A 177 -4.33 0.50 -3.88
C THR A 177 -5.15 1.43 -4.75
N SER A 178 -6.08 2.18 -4.15
CA SER A 178 -6.94 3.13 -4.86
C SER A 178 -6.11 4.24 -5.53
N VAL A 179 -5.19 4.83 -4.77
CA VAL A 179 -4.20 5.78 -5.28
C VAL A 179 -3.32 5.16 -6.37
N GLY A 180 -2.82 3.95 -6.10
CA GLY A 180 -1.95 3.19 -6.98
C GLY A 180 -2.53 2.82 -8.35
N MET A 181 -3.85 2.96 -8.54
CA MET A 181 -4.49 2.82 -9.84
C MET A 181 -4.25 4.02 -10.76
N TYR A 182 -3.92 5.19 -10.21
CA TYR A 182 -3.86 6.46 -10.94
C TYR A 182 -2.51 7.17 -10.81
N SER A 183 -1.80 7.01 -9.69
CA SER A 183 -0.49 7.60 -9.44
C SER A 183 0.41 6.63 -8.66
N THR A 184 1.71 6.92 -8.65
CA THR A 184 2.67 6.18 -7.85
C THR A 184 2.57 6.59 -6.38
N ALA A 185 2.52 5.61 -5.47
CA ALA A 185 2.32 5.84 -4.04
C ALA A 185 3.53 5.44 -3.18
N LEU A 186 3.81 6.23 -2.15
CA LEU A 186 4.49 5.77 -0.94
C LEU A 186 3.44 5.40 0.11
N ILE A 187 3.73 4.40 0.95
CA ILE A 187 2.79 3.95 1.98
C ILE A 187 3.45 3.83 3.36
N GLY A 188 2.79 4.29 4.41
CA GLY A 188 3.28 4.25 5.79
C GLY A 188 2.17 4.02 6.83
N GLY A 189 2.55 3.97 8.11
CA GLY A 189 1.63 3.67 9.22
C GLY A 189 1.57 2.18 9.55
N GLY A 190 1.58 1.80 10.83
CA GLY A 190 1.34 0.39 11.25
C GLY A 190 2.35 -0.68 10.83
N VAL A 191 3.46 -0.36 10.15
CA VAL A 191 4.41 -1.40 9.70
C VAL A 191 5.18 -1.99 10.89
N GLY A 192 4.90 -3.27 11.20
CA GLY A 192 5.53 -4.00 12.31
C GLY A 192 6.22 -5.32 11.94
N HIS A 193 6.00 -5.84 10.73
CA HIS A 193 6.52 -7.14 10.30
C HIS A 193 7.04 -7.12 8.84
N PRO A 194 8.05 -7.95 8.48
CA PRO A 194 8.52 -8.07 7.10
C PRO A 194 7.43 -8.44 6.10
N GLU A 195 6.42 -9.22 6.49
CA GLU A 195 5.28 -9.50 5.62
C GLU A 195 4.53 -8.22 5.21
N HIS A 196 4.43 -7.20 6.08
CA HIS A 196 3.80 -5.93 5.70
C HIS A 196 4.56 -5.21 4.59
N VAL A 197 5.90 -5.26 4.65
CA VAL A 197 6.77 -4.71 3.61
C VAL A 197 6.56 -5.42 2.27
N LYS A 198 6.53 -6.75 2.30
CA LYS A 198 6.26 -7.57 1.12
C LYS A 198 4.87 -7.30 0.55
N LEU A 199 3.83 -7.24 1.39
CA LEU A 199 2.48 -6.94 0.96
C LEU A 199 2.42 -5.55 0.30
N ALA A 200 2.99 -4.53 0.96
CA ALA A 200 2.96 -3.15 0.51
C ALA A 200 3.72 -2.96 -0.82
N LEU A 201 4.93 -3.52 -0.97
CA LEU A 201 5.66 -3.47 -2.24
C LEU A 201 5.06 -4.34 -3.34
N GLY A 202 4.17 -5.26 -2.98
CA GLY A 202 3.33 -5.99 -3.94
C GLY A 202 2.03 -5.28 -4.28
N THR A 203 1.67 -4.19 -3.58
CA THR A 203 0.46 -3.43 -3.86
C THR A 203 0.62 -2.65 -5.17
N PRO A 204 -0.37 -2.70 -6.09
CA PRO A 204 -0.32 -1.94 -7.34
C PRO A 204 -0.05 -0.46 -7.11
N GLY A 205 0.86 0.11 -7.91
CA GLY A 205 1.21 1.54 -7.86
C GLY A 205 2.02 1.96 -6.63
N VAL A 206 2.12 1.13 -5.60
CA VAL A 206 3.00 1.40 -4.45
C VAL A 206 4.44 1.16 -4.86
N SER A 207 5.26 2.21 -4.78
CA SER A 207 6.67 2.15 -5.14
C SER A 207 7.59 2.13 -3.93
N GLY A 208 7.10 2.48 -2.74
CA GLY A 208 7.91 2.47 -1.52
C GLY A 208 7.10 2.37 -0.23
N VAL A 209 7.76 1.91 0.83
CA VAL A 209 7.18 1.68 2.16
C VAL A 209 7.98 2.42 3.21
N ILE A 210 7.30 3.19 4.03
CA ILE A 210 7.86 3.99 5.12
C ILE A 210 7.89 3.14 6.40
N LEU A 211 9.06 3.03 7.01
CA LEU A 211 9.33 2.18 8.17
C LEU A 211 9.77 3.04 9.36
N GLY A 212 9.11 2.90 10.51
CA GLY A 212 9.52 3.54 11.76
C GLY A 212 9.86 2.48 12.82
N THR A 213 8.89 2.22 13.70
CA THR A 213 9.01 1.30 14.85
C THR A 213 9.73 -0.02 14.55
N ILE A 214 9.46 -0.68 13.41
CA ILE A 214 10.09 -1.96 13.05
C ILE A 214 11.63 -1.86 12.91
N LEU A 215 12.14 -0.72 12.41
CA LEU A 215 13.58 -0.49 12.29
C LEU A 215 14.21 -0.21 13.65
N PHE A 216 13.50 0.58 14.48
CA PHE A 216 13.97 0.99 15.81
C PHE A 216 14.04 -0.19 16.78
N GLU A 217 13.15 -1.17 16.63
CA GLU A 217 13.17 -2.44 17.38
C GLU A 217 14.23 -3.43 16.90
N GLY A 218 14.97 -3.13 15.82
CA GLY A 218 16.10 -3.93 15.37
C GLY A 218 15.70 -5.20 14.61
N VAL A 219 14.73 -5.10 13.70
CA VAL A 219 14.41 -6.20 12.78
C VAL A 219 15.65 -6.69 12.01
N ASP A 220 15.70 -7.97 11.68
CA ASP A 220 16.80 -8.54 10.89
C ASP A 220 16.82 -7.94 9.46
N PRO A 221 17.92 -7.26 9.04
CA PRO A 221 18.03 -6.70 7.69
C PRO A 221 17.81 -7.72 6.57
N MET A 222 18.24 -8.97 6.77
CA MET A 222 18.06 -10.01 5.74
C MET A 222 16.58 -10.35 5.52
N LYS A 223 15.76 -10.31 6.57
CA LYS A 223 14.31 -10.55 6.45
C LYS A 223 13.62 -9.41 5.71
N LEU A 224 14.03 -8.16 5.96
CA LEU A 224 13.50 -7.00 5.23
C LEU A 224 13.91 -7.05 3.75
N GLU A 225 15.15 -7.36 3.43
CA GLU A 225 15.60 -7.46 2.04
C GLU A 225 14.91 -8.63 1.30
N GLN A 226 14.70 -9.76 1.98
CA GLN A 226 13.89 -10.85 1.42
C GLN A 226 12.46 -10.38 1.11
N ALA A 227 11.80 -9.72 2.07
CA ALA A 227 10.46 -9.17 1.89
C ALA A 227 10.40 -8.14 0.74
N ARG A 228 11.39 -7.26 0.63
CA ARG A 228 11.53 -6.27 -0.46
C ARG A 228 11.59 -6.96 -1.82
N ARG A 229 12.42 -8.00 -1.95
CA ARG A 229 12.58 -8.76 -3.20
C ARG A 229 11.33 -9.56 -3.57
N GLU A 230 10.67 -10.15 -2.57
CA GLU A 230 9.42 -10.87 -2.77
C GLU A 230 8.29 -9.91 -3.16
N GLY A 231 8.16 -8.78 -2.47
CA GLY A 231 7.18 -7.73 -2.77
C GLY A 231 7.29 -7.22 -4.20
N LYS A 232 8.50 -6.83 -4.63
CA LYS A 232 8.76 -6.38 -6.02
C LYS A 232 8.49 -7.46 -7.08
N ARG A 233 8.38 -8.73 -6.70
CA ARG A 233 8.04 -9.84 -7.59
C ARG A 233 6.55 -10.18 -7.61
N LEU A 234 5.80 -9.78 -6.58
CA LEU A 234 4.37 -10.05 -6.49
C LEU A 234 3.65 -9.29 -7.61
N ARG A 235 3.00 -10.04 -8.51
CA ARG A 235 2.07 -9.46 -9.47
C ARG A 235 0.67 -9.54 -8.88
N VAL A 236 0.04 -8.38 -8.72
CA VAL A 236 -1.38 -8.29 -8.36
C VAL A 236 -2.18 -8.16 -9.65
N HIS A 237 -3.06 -9.11 -9.89
CA HIS A 237 -3.95 -9.12 -11.04
C HIS A 237 -5.33 -8.62 -10.63
N HIS A 238 -5.87 -7.62 -11.32
CA HIS A 238 -7.21 -7.09 -11.04
C HIS A 238 -8.27 -7.78 -11.90
N MET A 239 -9.32 -8.30 -11.27
CA MET A 239 -10.41 -9.00 -11.96
C MET A 239 -11.77 -8.68 -11.36
N GLY A 240 -12.81 -8.74 -12.21
CA GLY A 240 -14.19 -8.70 -11.77
C GLY A 240 -14.73 -10.10 -11.50
N LEU A 241 -15.58 -10.24 -10.49
CA LEU A 241 -16.28 -11.47 -10.13
C LEU A 241 -17.70 -11.12 -9.66
N GLU A 242 -18.68 -11.98 -9.90
CA GLU A 242 -20.03 -11.72 -9.37
C GLU A 242 -20.04 -11.85 -7.83
N GLU A 243 -20.87 -11.05 -7.17
CA GLU A 243 -20.90 -10.90 -5.71
C GLU A 243 -21.14 -12.24 -4.99
N GLU A 244 -21.98 -13.12 -5.56
CA GLU A 244 -22.22 -14.47 -5.07
C GLU A 244 -20.91 -15.27 -4.91
N TYR A 245 -20.11 -15.33 -5.97
CA TYR A 245 -18.85 -16.08 -5.97
C TYR A 245 -17.79 -15.43 -5.10
N LEU A 246 -17.79 -14.10 -5.01
CA LEU A 246 -16.89 -13.37 -4.11
C LEU A 246 -17.15 -13.76 -2.65
N ASN A 247 -18.41 -13.82 -2.22
CA ASN A 247 -18.79 -14.27 -0.87
C ASN A 247 -18.42 -15.75 -0.63
N LEU A 248 -18.59 -16.62 -1.62
CA LEU A 248 -18.20 -18.04 -1.50
C LEU A 248 -16.69 -18.24 -1.35
N ILE A 249 -15.86 -17.44 -2.03
CA ILE A 249 -14.40 -17.48 -1.86
C ILE A 249 -14.03 -17.01 -0.46
N LYS A 250 -14.65 -15.91 -0.02
CA LYS A 250 -14.42 -15.33 1.31
C LYS A 250 -14.75 -16.31 2.44
N GLU A 251 -15.85 -17.06 2.32
CA GLU A 251 -16.23 -18.10 3.26
C GLU A 251 -15.37 -19.39 3.15
N GLY A 252 -14.42 -19.43 2.22
CA GLY A 252 -13.55 -20.59 1.96
C GLY A 252 -14.25 -21.77 1.29
N LYS A 253 -15.47 -21.57 0.76
CA LYS A 253 -16.25 -22.62 0.08
C LYS A 253 -15.82 -22.80 -1.37
N LYS A 254 -15.56 -21.68 -2.07
CA LYS A 254 -15.04 -21.67 -3.44
C LYS A 254 -13.53 -21.50 -3.39
N THR A 255 -12.79 -22.55 -3.74
CA THR A 255 -11.32 -22.59 -3.66
C THR A 255 -10.65 -22.53 -5.03
N VAL A 256 -11.43 -22.68 -6.11
CA VAL A 256 -10.92 -22.64 -7.49
C VAL A 256 -11.72 -21.65 -8.32
N GLU A 257 -11.03 -20.77 -9.02
CA GLU A 257 -11.61 -19.81 -9.95
C GLU A 257 -11.31 -20.17 -11.40
N GLY A 258 -12.37 -20.47 -12.16
CA GLY A 258 -12.28 -20.78 -13.59
C GLY A 258 -12.27 -19.53 -14.48
N ARG A 259 -11.33 -19.43 -15.42
CA ARG A 259 -11.24 -18.34 -16.40
C ARG A 259 -10.79 -18.83 -17.77
N VAL A 260 -11.15 -18.15 -18.85
CA VAL A 260 -10.49 -18.37 -20.15
C VAL A 260 -9.04 -17.93 -20.07
N LYS A 261 -8.11 -18.70 -20.65
CA LYS A 261 -6.68 -18.40 -20.72
C LYS A 261 -6.37 -17.31 -21.77
N ASP A 262 -6.97 -16.13 -21.60
CA ASP A 262 -6.61 -14.98 -22.43
C ASP A 262 -5.21 -14.44 -22.07
N ASP A 263 -4.67 -13.53 -22.88
CA ASP A 263 -3.32 -12.98 -22.69
C ASP A 263 -3.07 -12.33 -21.31
N LYS A 264 -4.15 -11.86 -20.66
CA LYS A 264 -4.08 -11.27 -19.31
C LYS A 264 -3.94 -12.39 -18.27
N ARG A 265 -4.78 -13.42 -18.35
CA ARG A 265 -4.83 -14.53 -17.37
C ARG A 265 -3.69 -15.53 -17.57
N ALA A 266 -3.18 -15.69 -18.78
CA ALA A 266 -2.03 -16.54 -19.10
C ALA A 266 -0.73 -16.14 -18.37
N ARG A 267 -0.69 -14.94 -17.76
CA ARG A 267 0.46 -14.45 -17.00
C ARG A 267 0.41 -14.76 -15.51
N ILE A 268 -0.73 -15.27 -15.02
CA ILE A 268 -0.93 -15.61 -13.61
C ILE A 268 -0.08 -16.83 -13.29
N LYS A 269 0.61 -16.78 -12.16
CA LYS A 269 1.46 -17.87 -11.67
C LYS A 269 1.17 -18.17 -10.20
N PRO A 270 1.47 -19.40 -9.74
CA PRO A 270 1.53 -19.71 -8.32
C PRO A 270 2.36 -18.66 -7.57
N GLY A 271 1.82 -18.14 -6.47
CA GLY A 271 2.41 -17.07 -5.66
C GLY A 271 2.02 -15.64 -6.05
N ASP A 272 1.38 -15.43 -7.21
CA ASP A 272 0.75 -14.15 -7.53
C ASP A 272 -0.45 -13.89 -6.60
N LYS A 273 -0.99 -12.67 -6.65
CA LYS A 273 -2.24 -12.34 -5.99
C LYS A 273 -3.28 -11.89 -7.00
N ILE A 274 -4.55 -12.10 -6.67
CA ILE A 274 -5.67 -11.57 -7.44
C ILE A 274 -6.49 -10.68 -6.51
N LEU A 275 -6.78 -9.46 -6.97
CA LEU A 275 -7.71 -8.57 -6.29
C LEU A 275 -9.04 -8.58 -7.06
N PHE A 276 -10.03 -9.29 -6.50
CA PHE A 276 -11.38 -9.37 -7.05
C PHE A 276 -12.20 -8.16 -6.61
N ASN A 277 -12.84 -7.50 -7.58
CA ASN A 277 -13.73 -6.35 -7.36
C ASN A 277 -13.11 -5.23 -6.52
N ARG A 278 -11.78 -5.09 -6.52
CA ARG A 278 -11.04 -4.17 -5.63
C ARG A 278 -11.29 -4.41 -4.13
N ARG A 279 -11.81 -5.57 -3.75
CA ARG A 279 -12.28 -5.88 -2.39
C ARG A 279 -11.63 -7.11 -1.79
N LEU A 280 -11.72 -8.26 -2.47
CA LEU A 280 -11.20 -9.52 -1.93
C LEU A 280 -9.82 -9.82 -2.51
N LEU A 281 -8.80 -9.77 -1.66
CA LEU A 281 -7.44 -10.15 -2.03
C LEU A 281 -7.22 -11.64 -1.75
N VAL A 282 -6.85 -12.38 -2.78
CA VAL A 282 -6.54 -13.80 -2.68
C VAL A 282 -5.12 -14.08 -3.13
N LYS A 283 -4.54 -15.15 -2.58
CA LYS A 283 -3.29 -15.73 -3.05
C LYS A 283 -3.58 -16.75 -4.11
N VAL A 284 -2.80 -16.77 -5.18
CA VAL A 284 -2.80 -17.89 -6.14
C VAL A 284 -1.94 -19.00 -5.58
N ILE A 285 -2.56 -20.14 -5.29
CA ILE A 285 -1.90 -21.35 -4.77
C ILE A 285 -1.33 -22.16 -5.92
N ASP A 286 -2.12 -22.39 -6.95
CA ASP A 286 -1.73 -23.13 -8.15
C ASP A 286 -2.52 -22.68 -9.39
N VAL A 287 -2.03 -23.01 -10.58
CA VAL A 287 -2.71 -22.71 -11.86
C VAL A 287 -2.63 -23.92 -12.77
N ARG A 288 -3.79 -24.47 -13.15
CA ARG A 288 -3.92 -25.63 -14.02
C ARG A 288 -4.68 -25.27 -15.29
N GLU A 289 -4.36 -25.95 -16.40
CA GLU A 289 -4.93 -25.66 -17.71
C GLU A 289 -5.77 -26.83 -18.21
N TYR A 290 -6.89 -26.54 -18.86
CA TYR A 290 -7.81 -27.52 -19.43
C TYR A 290 -8.29 -27.08 -20.82
N ASP A 291 -8.75 -28.04 -21.62
CA ASP A 291 -9.24 -27.76 -22.98
C ASP A 291 -10.65 -27.17 -22.96
N SER A 292 -11.42 -27.38 -21.89
CA SER A 292 -12.80 -26.90 -21.75
C SER A 292 -13.24 -26.68 -20.31
N PHE A 293 -14.28 -25.86 -20.10
CA PHE A 293 -14.91 -25.70 -18.79
C PHE A 293 -15.54 -27.00 -18.29
N GLU A 294 -16.06 -27.85 -19.20
CA GLU A 294 -16.63 -29.15 -18.82
C GLU A 294 -15.58 -30.06 -18.19
N GLU A 295 -14.40 -30.15 -18.81
CA GLU A 295 -13.26 -30.92 -18.29
C GLU A 295 -12.77 -30.36 -16.97
N MET A 296 -12.57 -29.05 -16.90
CA MET A 296 -12.15 -28.35 -15.68
C MET A 296 -13.09 -28.63 -14.51
N LEU A 297 -14.41 -28.49 -14.71
CA LEU A 297 -15.42 -28.74 -13.67
C LEU A 297 -15.45 -30.20 -13.20
N ARG A 298 -15.14 -31.15 -14.09
CA ARG A 298 -15.07 -32.58 -13.75
C ARG A 298 -13.84 -32.91 -12.90
N GLU A 299 -12.69 -32.34 -13.26
CA GLU A 299 -11.40 -32.66 -12.62
C GLU A 299 -11.18 -31.87 -11.31
N GLU A 300 -11.55 -30.59 -11.28
CA GLU A 300 -11.41 -29.74 -10.09
C GLU A 300 -12.51 -30.01 -9.04
N GLY A 301 -13.61 -30.65 -9.43
CA GLY A 301 -14.80 -30.84 -8.60
C GLY A 301 -15.71 -29.62 -8.64
N LEU A 302 -16.98 -29.84 -8.98
CA LEU A 302 -17.98 -28.78 -9.15
C LEU A 302 -18.14 -27.95 -7.87
N GLU A 303 -18.09 -28.60 -6.71
CA GLU A 303 -18.20 -27.96 -5.39
C GLU A 303 -17.08 -26.98 -5.09
N ASN A 304 -15.88 -27.15 -5.66
CA ASN A 304 -14.74 -26.28 -5.44
C ASN A 304 -14.77 -25.05 -6.35
N VAL A 305 -15.38 -25.19 -7.53
CA VAL A 305 -15.42 -24.15 -8.57
C VAL A 305 -16.73 -23.36 -8.54
N LEU A 306 -17.88 -24.02 -8.46
CA LEU A 306 -19.21 -23.41 -8.45
C LEU A 306 -20.05 -24.04 -7.32
N PRO A 307 -19.76 -23.73 -6.04
CA PRO A 307 -20.56 -24.23 -4.93
C PRO A 307 -22.04 -23.86 -5.12
N ASN A 308 -22.94 -24.75 -4.74
CA ASN A 308 -24.40 -24.65 -4.89
C ASN A 308 -24.95 -24.85 -6.32
N VAL A 309 -24.12 -25.28 -7.27
CA VAL A 309 -24.58 -25.75 -8.59
C VAL A 309 -24.69 -27.27 -8.58
N ASP A 310 -25.80 -27.80 -9.10
CA ASP A 310 -26.15 -29.22 -8.95
C ASP A 310 -25.58 -30.14 -10.06
N SER A 311 -25.13 -29.58 -11.19
CA SER A 311 -24.63 -30.36 -12.33
C SER A 311 -23.54 -29.66 -13.15
N ILE A 312 -22.70 -30.45 -13.83
CA ILE A 312 -21.65 -29.94 -14.73
C ILE A 312 -22.28 -29.17 -15.89
N GLU A 313 -23.39 -29.68 -16.44
CA GLU A 313 -24.10 -29.04 -17.55
C GLU A 313 -24.55 -27.62 -17.18
N GLU A 314 -25.11 -27.43 -15.99
CA GLU A 314 -25.49 -26.11 -15.48
C GLU A 314 -24.27 -25.21 -15.25
N GLY A 315 -23.18 -25.75 -14.69
CA GLY A 315 -21.93 -25.01 -14.50
C GLY A 315 -21.33 -24.51 -15.82
N VAL A 316 -21.36 -25.31 -16.87
CA VAL A 316 -20.93 -24.91 -18.21
C VAL A 316 -21.82 -23.78 -18.75
N GLU A 317 -23.14 -23.85 -18.55
CA GLU A 317 -24.06 -22.78 -18.96
C GLU A 317 -23.82 -21.46 -18.21
N ILE A 318 -23.39 -21.50 -16.95
CA ILE A 318 -22.96 -20.29 -16.21
C ILE A 318 -21.76 -19.65 -16.91
N TYR A 319 -20.71 -20.42 -17.22
CA TYR A 319 -19.53 -19.89 -17.90
C TYR A 319 -19.83 -19.33 -19.30
N ARG A 320 -20.79 -19.93 -20.02
CA ARG A 320 -21.24 -19.47 -21.34
C ARG A 320 -21.91 -18.09 -21.33
N ARG A 321 -22.39 -17.61 -20.17
CA ARG A 321 -22.88 -16.24 -20.00
C ARG A 321 -21.76 -15.21 -20.14
N PHE A 322 -20.52 -15.58 -19.80
CA PHE A 322 -19.36 -14.69 -19.80
C PHE A 322 -18.43 -14.91 -21.01
N TYR A 323 -18.34 -16.14 -21.51
CA TYR A 323 -17.39 -16.52 -22.56
C TYR A 323 -18.10 -17.27 -23.70
N SER A 324 -17.81 -16.89 -24.94
CA SER A 324 -18.27 -17.65 -26.08
C SER A 324 -17.47 -18.95 -26.22
N SER A 325 -18.13 -20.02 -26.70
CA SER A 325 -17.49 -21.32 -26.98
C SER A 325 -16.30 -21.24 -27.94
N GLY A 326 -16.26 -20.21 -28.80
CA GLY A 326 -15.11 -19.94 -29.67
C GLY A 326 -13.86 -19.48 -28.91
N LYS A 327 -14.01 -18.71 -27.82
CA LYS A 327 -12.86 -18.28 -27.00
C LYS A 327 -12.30 -19.43 -26.18
N GLU A 328 -13.18 -20.22 -25.58
CA GLU A 328 -12.81 -21.45 -24.87
C GLU A 328 -11.98 -22.38 -25.77
N LYS A 329 -12.46 -22.69 -26.99
CA LYS A 329 -11.72 -23.54 -27.94
C LYS A 329 -10.40 -22.96 -28.42
N MET A 330 -10.28 -21.64 -28.49
CA MET A 330 -9.08 -20.97 -29.03
C MET A 330 -7.96 -20.87 -27.99
N PHE A 331 -8.32 -20.68 -26.72
CA PHE A 331 -7.37 -20.34 -25.67
C PHE A 331 -7.27 -21.42 -24.58
N GLY A 332 -8.27 -22.29 -24.45
CA GLY A 332 -8.43 -23.16 -23.30
C GLY A 332 -8.92 -22.39 -22.07
N VAL A 333 -8.94 -23.08 -20.93
CA VAL A 333 -9.37 -22.53 -19.64
C VAL A 333 -8.30 -22.75 -18.58
N LEU A 334 -8.30 -21.88 -17.58
CA LEU A 334 -7.49 -21.96 -16.38
C LEU A 334 -8.38 -22.27 -15.18
N ALA A 335 -7.97 -23.24 -14.38
CA ALA A 335 -8.36 -23.37 -12.99
C ALA A 335 -7.30 -22.66 -12.14
N ILE A 336 -7.70 -21.61 -11.44
CA ILE A 336 -6.82 -20.83 -10.56
C ILE A 336 -7.19 -21.20 -9.13
N GLU A 337 -6.36 -22.01 -8.49
CA GLU A 337 -6.55 -22.35 -7.08
C GLU A 337 -6.16 -21.14 -6.22
N ILE A 338 -7.06 -20.77 -5.31
CA ILE A 338 -6.97 -19.52 -4.56
C ILE A 338 -7.24 -19.74 -3.08
N GLU A 339 -6.55 -18.94 -2.27
CA GLU A 339 -6.76 -18.86 -0.83
C GLU A 339 -7.05 -17.40 -0.46
N PRO A 340 -8.16 -17.11 0.23
CA PRO A 340 -8.44 -15.75 0.69
C PRO A 340 -7.36 -15.29 1.67
N ILE A 341 -6.81 -14.11 1.43
CA ILE A 341 -5.83 -13.47 2.34
C ILE A 341 -6.56 -12.48 3.24
N MET A 342 -7.30 -11.55 2.63
CA MET A 342 -8.01 -10.48 3.32
C MET A 342 -9.21 -10.01 2.49
N ASP A 343 -10.37 -9.79 3.13
CA ASP A 343 -11.44 -8.94 2.59
C ASP A 343 -11.16 -7.52 3.04
N LEU A 344 -10.85 -6.63 2.10
CA LEU A 344 -10.51 -5.23 2.40
C LEU A 344 -11.69 -4.48 3.04
N TRP A 345 -12.93 -4.95 2.87
CA TRP A 345 -14.13 -4.29 3.42
C TRP A 345 -14.58 -4.81 4.77
N GLU A 346 -14.09 -5.96 5.25
CA GLU A 346 -14.41 -6.44 6.61
C GLU A 346 -13.73 -5.63 7.72
N GLY A 347 -12.82 -4.72 7.38
CA GLY A 347 -12.21 -3.75 8.29
C GLY A 347 -12.81 -2.34 8.24
N ILE A 348 -13.85 -2.09 7.45
CA ILE A 348 -14.45 -0.74 7.26
C ILE A 348 -15.84 -0.62 7.92
N CYS A 349 -16.42 -1.71 8.44
CA CYS A 349 -17.79 -1.71 8.95
C CYS A 349 -17.97 -2.23 10.39
N ASP A 350 -16.91 -2.22 11.21
CA ASP A 350 -17.06 -2.34 12.68
C ASP A 350 -16.45 -1.13 13.40
#